data_AF-A0A0K0DWM4-F1
#
_entry.id   AF-A0A0K0DWM4-F1
#
_cell.length_a   1.000
_cell.length_b   1.000
_cell.length_c   1.000
_cell.angle_alpha   90.00
_cell.angle_beta   90.00
_cell.angle_gamma   90.00
#
_symmetry.space_group_name_H-M   'P 1'
#
loop_
_entity.id
_entity.type
_entity.pdbx_description
1 polymer ?
#
loop_
_entity_poly.entity_id
_entity_poly.type
_entity_poly.pdbx_seq_one_letter_code
_entity_poly.pdbx_strand_id
1 'polypeptide(L)'
;MKILFFLIIIIFISFCQLKGNVITYDRIPNDQKKYVAHDIRKYYDELNNEERVILYEIVMTHNGNDEEAVKIINKKSPSLGVKTDKFYEKFNEKINLLSNETRTFLKHIRYEAGLLIPHNKESLNEEKINEFIKYFVNEYNKLSLKEKEELQKDFPALDIIAKKQNLEDVINVFKNEKRTFV
;
A
#
# COMPACT_ATOMS: atom_id res chain seq x y z
N MET A 1 2.66 7.51 -15.50
CA MET A 1 2.95 6.35 -14.64
C MET A 1 2.78 6.83 -13.22
N LYS A 2 1.75 6.38 -12.49
CA LYS A 2 1.29 6.97 -11.21
C LYS A 2 2.16 6.54 -10.02
N ILE A 3 2.14 7.35 -8.96
CA ILE A 3 2.91 7.21 -7.71
C ILE A 3 2.50 5.97 -6.95
N LEU A 4 3.46 5.30 -6.34
CA LEU A 4 3.38 3.88 -6.13
C LEU A 4 3.95 3.34 -4.86
N PHE A 5 4.95 4.04 -4.35
CA PHE A 5 5.43 3.86 -3.01
C PHE A 5 4.31 4.00 -1.97
N PHE A 6 3.33 4.84 -2.28
CA PHE A 6 2.20 5.12 -1.42
C PHE A 6 0.98 4.25 -1.66
N LEU A 7 0.93 3.39 -2.66
CA LEU A 7 -0.32 2.65 -2.96
C LEU A 7 -0.65 1.59 -1.91
N ILE A 8 0.35 0.88 -1.38
CA ILE A 8 0.16 -0.05 -0.26
C ILE A 8 -0.25 0.73 1.00
N ILE A 9 0.31 1.93 1.14
CA ILE A 9 0.03 2.88 2.20
C ILE A 9 -1.40 3.46 2.06
N ILE A 10 -1.86 3.76 0.84
CA ILE A 10 -3.17 4.35 0.51
C ILE A 10 -4.26 3.30 0.61
N ILE A 11 -4.06 2.08 0.11
CA ILE A 11 -5.01 0.98 0.34
C ILE A 11 -5.17 0.79 1.85
N PHE A 12 -4.07 0.79 2.61
CA PHE A 12 -4.15 0.73 4.06
C PHE A 12 -4.87 1.96 4.68
N ILE A 13 -4.55 3.18 4.21
CA ILE A 13 -5.12 4.46 4.70
C ILE A 13 -6.61 4.58 4.38
N SER A 14 -6.99 4.15 3.20
CA SER A 14 -8.34 4.15 2.62
C SER A 14 -9.30 3.26 3.39
N PHE A 15 -8.78 2.16 3.96
CA PHE A 15 -9.57 1.20 4.72
C PHE A 15 -10.02 1.72 6.10
N CYS A 16 -9.47 2.83 6.60
CA CYS A 16 -9.82 3.37 7.92
C CYS A 16 -10.41 4.79 7.88
N GLN A 17 -11.25 5.09 6.89
CA GLN A 17 -12.06 6.32 6.88
C GLN A 17 -12.75 6.55 8.23
N LEU A 18 -12.14 7.41 9.05
CA LEU A 18 -12.80 8.19 10.08
C LEU A 18 -12.44 9.64 9.77
N LYS A 19 -13.49 10.44 9.61
CA LYS A 19 -13.43 11.86 9.24
C LYS A 19 -12.44 12.60 10.15
N GLY A 20 -11.43 13.21 9.54
CA GLY A 20 -10.47 14.09 10.21
C GLY A 20 -9.35 13.37 10.96
N ASN A 21 -8.14 13.91 10.82
CA ASN A 21 -6.90 13.54 11.50
C ASN A 21 -6.18 12.27 11.02
N VAL A 22 -5.16 12.52 10.20
CA VAL A 22 -3.77 12.05 10.38
C VAL A 22 -3.63 10.71 11.13
N ILE A 23 -3.31 9.70 10.33
CA ILE A 23 -2.73 8.38 10.67
C ILE A 23 -3.70 7.21 10.74
N THR A 24 -3.58 6.37 9.72
CA THR A 24 -4.23 5.07 9.63
C THR A 24 -3.32 3.93 10.11
N TYR A 25 -1.99 4.10 10.08
CA TYR A 25 -1.03 3.07 10.50
C TYR A 25 -1.08 2.76 12.02
N ASP A 26 -1.19 3.79 12.86
CA ASP A 26 -1.27 3.61 14.32
C ASP A 26 -2.60 2.98 14.77
N ARG A 27 -3.60 2.96 13.88
CA ARG A 27 -4.90 2.31 14.11
C ARG A 27 -4.91 0.83 13.73
N ILE A 28 -3.84 0.34 13.09
CA ILE A 28 -3.68 -1.09 12.80
C ILE A 28 -3.37 -1.81 14.11
N PRO A 29 -4.18 -2.80 14.50
CA PRO A 29 -3.85 -3.70 15.59
C PRO A 29 -2.43 -4.31 15.42
N ASN A 30 -1.65 -4.39 16.50
CA ASN A 30 -0.24 -4.81 16.44
C ASN A 30 -0.08 -6.24 15.86
N ASP A 31 -1.03 -7.12 16.13
CA ASP A 31 -1.13 -8.49 15.61
C ASP A 31 -1.41 -8.54 14.09
N GLN A 32 -1.95 -7.46 13.52
CA GLN A 32 -2.23 -7.35 12.08
C GLN A 32 -1.13 -6.60 11.32
N LYS A 33 -0.32 -5.79 12.01
CA LYS A 33 0.88 -5.17 11.42
C LYS A 33 1.81 -6.20 10.79
N LYS A 34 1.81 -7.46 11.25
CA LYS A 34 2.58 -8.56 10.64
C LYS A 34 2.29 -8.78 9.15
N TYR A 35 1.11 -8.38 8.68
CA TYR A 35 0.71 -8.48 7.27
C TYR A 35 1.22 -7.33 6.42
N VAL A 36 1.60 -6.20 7.03
CA VAL A 36 2.25 -5.09 6.33
C VAL A 36 3.73 -5.41 6.14
N ALA A 37 4.24 -5.22 4.92
CA ALA A 37 5.66 -5.43 4.62
C ALA A 37 6.52 -4.65 5.64
N HIS A 38 7.53 -5.32 6.19
CA HIS A 38 8.35 -4.78 7.27
C HIS A 38 8.95 -3.40 6.94
N ASP A 39 9.39 -3.17 5.70
CA ASP A 39 10.01 -1.91 5.32
C ASP A 39 9.03 -0.75 5.29
N ILE A 40 7.77 -1.02 4.93
CA ILE A 40 6.68 -0.03 4.99
C ILE A 40 6.38 0.34 6.44
N ARG A 41 6.32 -0.66 7.32
CA ARG A 41 6.13 -0.44 8.77
C ARG A 41 7.22 0.43 9.35
N LYS A 42 8.47 0.02 9.12
CA LYS A 42 9.65 0.73 9.60
C LYS A 42 9.69 2.17 9.08
N TYR A 43 9.42 2.37 7.79
CA TYR A 43 9.36 3.72 7.23
C TYR A 43 8.31 4.57 7.95
N TYR A 44 7.10 4.06 8.15
CA TYR A 44 6.03 4.77 8.86
C TYR A 44 6.36 5.09 10.32
N ASP A 45 7.02 4.16 11.02
CA ASP A 45 7.46 4.31 12.41
C ASP A 45 8.55 5.40 12.54
N GLU A 46 9.33 5.65 11.48
CA GLU A 46 10.35 6.71 11.43
C GLU A 46 9.76 8.11 11.14
N LEU A 47 8.49 8.22 10.73
CA LEU A 47 7.85 9.49 10.40
C LEU A 47 7.17 10.14 11.61
N ASN A 48 7.35 11.44 11.79
CA ASN A 48 6.57 12.24 12.74
C ASN A 48 5.19 12.63 12.16
N ASN A 49 4.32 13.24 12.98
CA ASN A 49 2.96 13.59 12.56
C ASN A 49 2.90 14.56 11.37
N GLU A 50 3.77 15.57 11.34
CA GLU A 50 3.82 16.56 10.25
C GLU A 50 4.28 15.91 8.94
N GLU A 51 5.32 15.09 9.01
CA GLU A 51 5.82 14.32 7.88
C GLU A 51 4.74 13.40 7.30
N ARG A 52 3.95 12.74 8.16
CA ARG A 52 2.82 11.89 7.73
C ARG A 52 1.70 12.70 7.05
N VAL A 53 1.47 13.96 7.46
CA VAL A 53 0.54 14.87 6.76
C VAL A 53 1.05 15.20 5.38
N ILE A 54 2.31 15.64 5.27
CA ILE A 54 2.93 16.00 3.99
C ILE A 54 2.88 14.81 3.02
N LEU A 55 3.17 13.62 3.54
CA LEU A 55 3.10 12.37 2.80
C LEU A 55 1.70 12.14 2.21
N TYR A 56 0.68 12.23 3.06
CA TYR A 56 -0.72 12.06 2.67
C TYR A 56 -1.17 13.11 1.64
N GLU A 57 -0.74 14.37 1.80
CA GLU A 57 -1.07 15.40 0.81
C GLU A 57 -0.50 15.08 -0.57
N ILE A 58 0.78 14.71 -0.63
CA ILE A 58 1.46 14.41 -1.90
C ILE A 58 0.78 13.23 -2.58
N VAL A 59 0.43 12.21 -1.79
CA VAL A 59 -0.35 11.05 -2.22
C VAL A 59 -1.67 11.41 -2.89
N MET A 60 -2.43 12.32 -2.28
CA MET A 60 -3.77 12.68 -2.77
C MET A 60 -3.73 13.67 -3.93
N THR A 61 -2.61 14.37 -4.13
CA THR A 61 -2.54 15.52 -5.06
C THR A 61 -1.61 15.30 -6.25
N HIS A 62 -0.53 14.53 -6.10
CA HIS A 62 0.44 14.33 -7.17
C HIS A 62 -0.08 13.30 -8.18
N ASN A 63 0.12 13.57 -9.46
CA ASN A 63 -0.35 12.74 -10.58
C ASN A 63 0.79 12.29 -11.50
N GLY A 64 2.01 12.19 -10.94
CA GLY A 64 3.21 11.81 -11.66
C GLY A 64 3.82 10.49 -11.19
N ASN A 65 5.09 10.27 -11.50
CA ASN A 65 5.81 9.06 -11.12
C ASN A 65 6.44 9.17 -9.72
N ASP A 66 7.02 8.06 -9.24
CA ASP A 66 7.65 7.97 -7.92
C ASP A 66 8.84 8.92 -7.77
N GLU A 67 9.68 9.04 -8.78
CA GLU A 67 10.86 9.92 -8.73
C GLU A 67 10.44 11.40 -8.62
N GLU A 68 9.38 11.79 -9.33
CA GLU A 68 8.77 13.11 -9.21
C GLU A 68 8.16 13.32 -7.82
N ALA A 69 7.50 12.31 -7.25
CA ALA A 69 6.94 12.37 -5.91
C ALA A 69 8.05 12.60 -4.87
N VAL A 70 9.13 11.83 -4.96
CA VAL A 70 10.32 11.95 -4.11
C VAL A 70 10.96 13.33 -4.22
N LYS A 71 11.06 13.90 -5.43
CA LYS A 71 11.55 15.28 -5.63
C LYS A 71 10.63 16.32 -4.97
N ILE A 72 9.31 16.14 -5.03
CA ILE A 72 8.35 17.02 -4.34
C ILE A 72 8.50 16.90 -2.83
N ILE A 73 8.62 15.68 -2.30
CA ILE A 73 8.85 15.40 -0.88
C ILE A 73 10.12 16.11 -0.41
N ASN A 74 11.24 15.92 -1.10
CA ASN A 74 12.52 16.55 -0.78
C ASN A 74 12.42 18.08 -0.72
N LYS A 75 11.63 18.71 -1.60
CA LYS A 75 11.39 20.15 -1.58
C LYS A 75 10.50 20.61 -0.43
N LYS A 76 9.45 19.85 -0.08
CA LYS A 76 8.50 20.20 0.99
C LYS A 76 9.08 19.95 2.39
N SER A 77 9.78 18.83 2.57
CA SER A 77 10.42 18.45 3.84
C SER A 77 11.69 17.67 3.55
N PRO A 78 12.87 18.30 3.67
CA PRO A 78 14.16 17.62 3.47
C PRO A 78 14.36 16.41 4.39
N SER A 79 13.87 16.48 5.64
CA SER A 79 13.96 15.34 6.58
C SER A 79 13.13 14.15 6.12
N LEU A 80 11.90 14.40 5.65
CA LEU A 80 11.06 13.36 5.04
C LEU A 80 11.67 12.84 3.75
N GLY A 81 12.28 13.73 2.96
CA GLY A 81 13.00 13.41 1.74
C GLY A 81 14.05 12.33 1.95
N VAL A 82 14.98 12.55 2.89
CA VAL A 82 16.03 11.57 3.24
C VAL A 82 15.46 10.21 3.65
N LYS A 83 14.40 10.19 4.46
CA LYS A 83 13.74 8.94 4.88
C LYS A 83 13.08 8.24 3.69
N THR A 84 12.45 9.01 2.80
CA THR A 84 11.75 8.52 1.63
C THR A 84 12.72 7.96 0.59
N ASP A 85 13.83 8.67 0.32
CA ASP A 85 14.90 8.22 -0.57
C ASP A 85 15.44 6.86 -0.12
N LYS A 86 15.78 6.75 1.17
CA LYS A 86 16.29 5.51 1.76
C LYS A 86 15.30 4.35 1.68
N PHE A 87 14.01 4.60 1.92
CA PHE A 87 13.00 3.55 1.80
C PHE A 87 12.78 3.19 0.32
N TYR A 88 12.74 4.17 -0.59
CA TYR A 88 12.52 3.98 -2.02
C TYR A 88 13.63 3.13 -2.65
N GLU A 89 14.89 3.41 -2.33
CA GLU A 89 16.05 2.65 -2.78
C GLU A 89 15.94 1.18 -2.37
N LYS A 90 15.75 0.91 -1.07
CA LYS A 90 15.61 -0.46 -0.54
C LYS A 90 14.41 -1.21 -1.12
N PHE A 91 13.29 -0.52 -1.28
CA PHE A 91 12.10 -1.11 -1.86
C PHE A 91 12.34 -1.51 -3.33
N ASN A 92 12.98 -0.64 -4.10
CA ASN A 92 13.35 -0.93 -5.49
C ASN A 92 14.36 -2.08 -5.59
N GLU A 93 15.36 -2.15 -4.71
CA GLU A 93 16.28 -3.29 -4.64
C GLU A 93 15.52 -4.62 -4.50
N LYS A 94 14.54 -4.69 -3.59
CA LYS A 94 13.68 -5.87 -3.43
C LYS A 94 12.92 -6.20 -4.70
N ILE A 95 12.28 -5.23 -5.32
CA ILE A 95 11.55 -5.43 -6.58
C ILE A 95 12.50 -5.92 -7.68
N ASN A 96 13.71 -5.39 -7.77
CA ASN A 96 14.69 -5.76 -8.79
C ASN A 96 15.20 -7.20 -8.63
N LEU A 97 15.19 -7.74 -7.40
CA LEU A 97 15.58 -9.14 -7.12
C LEU A 97 14.50 -10.17 -7.50
N LEU A 98 13.26 -9.75 -7.71
CA LEU A 98 12.18 -10.65 -8.13
C LEU A 98 12.38 -11.13 -9.57
N SER A 99 11.79 -12.27 -9.93
CA SER A 99 11.75 -12.74 -11.31
C SER A 99 11.03 -11.77 -12.24
N ASN A 100 11.25 -11.90 -13.56
CA ASN A 100 10.69 -10.97 -14.53
C ASN A 100 9.16 -11.02 -14.55
N GLU A 101 8.61 -12.21 -14.41
CA GLU A 101 7.19 -12.51 -14.35
C GLU A 101 6.57 -11.91 -13.07
N THR A 102 7.15 -12.16 -11.90
CA THR A 102 6.72 -11.55 -10.64
C THR A 102 6.76 -10.02 -10.69
N ARG A 103 7.82 -9.43 -11.26
CA ARG A 103 7.89 -7.96 -11.45
C ARG A 103 6.82 -7.45 -12.40
N THR A 104 6.52 -8.18 -13.47
CA THR A 104 5.51 -7.80 -14.46
C THR A 104 4.13 -7.81 -13.83
N PHE A 105 3.80 -8.86 -13.09
CA PHE A 105 2.58 -8.94 -12.29
C PHE A 105 2.48 -7.75 -11.31
N LEU A 106 3.52 -7.51 -10.51
CA LEU A 106 3.53 -6.39 -9.57
C LEU A 106 3.34 -5.06 -10.28
N LYS A 107 4.02 -4.82 -11.41
CA LYS A 107 3.89 -3.59 -12.22
C LYS A 107 2.48 -3.41 -12.78
N HIS A 108 1.76 -4.49 -13.07
CA HIS A 108 0.40 -4.40 -13.58
C HIS A 108 -0.61 -4.14 -12.46
N ILE A 109 -0.58 -4.93 -11.38
CA ILE A 109 -1.43 -4.71 -10.19
C ILE A 109 -1.20 -3.31 -9.63
N ARG A 110 0.06 -2.87 -9.61
CA ARG A 110 0.51 -1.50 -9.34
C ARG A 110 -0.28 -0.45 -10.12
N TYR A 111 -0.40 -0.64 -11.43
CA TYR A 111 -1.04 0.33 -12.32
C TYR A 111 -2.54 0.38 -12.05
N GLU A 112 -3.20 -0.78 -11.98
CA GLU A 112 -4.64 -0.90 -11.74
C GLU A 112 -5.05 -0.33 -10.37
N ALA A 113 -4.29 -0.64 -9.31
CA ALA A 113 -4.55 -0.09 -7.98
C ALA A 113 -4.45 1.45 -7.96
N GLY A 114 -3.54 2.03 -8.75
CA GLY A 114 -3.38 3.48 -8.88
C GLY A 114 -4.55 4.19 -9.57
N LEU A 115 -5.41 3.45 -10.28
CA LEU A 115 -6.64 4.00 -10.86
C LEU A 115 -7.76 4.16 -9.81
N LEU A 116 -7.62 3.53 -8.64
CA LEU A 116 -8.60 3.59 -7.56
C LEU A 116 -8.43 4.80 -6.65
N ILE A 117 -7.27 5.46 -6.68
CA ILE A 117 -7.01 6.62 -5.82
C ILE A 117 -7.88 7.78 -6.30
N PRO A 118 -8.78 8.31 -5.47
CA PRO A 118 -9.59 9.44 -5.83
C PRO A 118 -8.72 10.69 -5.96
N HIS A 119 -8.97 11.51 -6.99
CA HIS A 119 -8.35 12.81 -7.13
C HIS A 119 -9.24 13.89 -6.47
N ASN A 120 -8.64 14.99 -6.02
CA ASN A 120 -9.36 16.21 -5.61
C ASN A 120 -10.45 16.02 -4.53
N LYS A 121 -10.17 15.24 -3.48
CA LYS A 121 -11.07 15.02 -2.32
C LYS A 121 -12.33 14.20 -2.62
N GLU A 122 -12.40 13.53 -3.76
CA GLU A 122 -13.42 12.51 -3.99
C GLU A 122 -13.29 11.38 -2.95
N SER A 123 -14.42 10.76 -2.60
CA SER A 123 -14.42 9.54 -1.80
C SER A 123 -13.99 8.35 -2.65
N LEU A 124 -13.47 7.33 -1.99
CA LEU A 124 -13.21 6.03 -2.62
C LEU A 124 -14.50 5.48 -3.24
N ASN A 125 -14.36 4.87 -4.41
CA ASN A 125 -15.45 4.14 -5.04
C ASN A 125 -15.34 2.65 -4.65
N GLU A 126 -16.19 2.21 -3.73
CA GLU A 126 -16.18 0.84 -3.22
C GLU A 126 -16.47 -0.21 -4.30
N GLU A 127 -17.31 0.11 -5.29
CA GLU A 127 -17.61 -0.78 -6.41
C GLU A 127 -16.35 -1.06 -7.24
N LYS A 128 -15.62 0.00 -7.64
CA LYS A 128 -14.35 -0.12 -8.36
C LYS A 128 -13.29 -0.87 -7.56
N ILE A 129 -13.26 -0.68 -6.23
CA ILE A 129 -12.35 -1.42 -5.35
C ILE A 129 -12.71 -2.91 -5.32
N ASN A 130 -14.00 -3.25 -5.22
CA ASN A 130 -14.46 -4.63 -5.27
C ASN A 130 -14.13 -5.30 -6.61
N GLU A 131 -14.32 -4.60 -7.73
CA GLU A 131 -13.92 -5.06 -9.06
C GLU A 131 -12.41 -5.31 -9.13
N PHE A 132 -11.60 -4.38 -8.62
CA PHE A 132 -10.16 -4.56 -8.55
C PHE A 132 -9.74 -5.75 -7.66
N ILE A 133 -10.40 -5.98 -6.52
CA ILE A 133 -10.09 -7.14 -5.68
C ILE A 133 -10.35 -8.44 -6.42
N LYS A 134 -11.49 -8.56 -7.11
CA LYS A 134 -11.81 -9.74 -7.93
C LYS A 134 -10.78 -9.94 -9.05
N TYR A 135 -10.42 -8.85 -9.72
CA TYR A 135 -9.39 -8.84 -10.74
C TYR A 135 -8.02 -9.29 -10.19
N PHE A 136 -7.58 -8.71 -9.07
CA PHE A 136 -6.34 -9.07 -8.39
C PHE A 136 -6.30 -10.54 -8.00
N VAL A 137 -7.38 -11.06 -7.39
CA VAL A 137 -7.50 -12.47 -7.01
C VAL A 137 -7.36 -13.37 -8.24
N ASN A 138 -8.02 -13.02 -9.34
CA ASN A 138 -7.91 -13.76 -10.59
C ASN A 138 -6.48 -13.77 -11.14
N GLU A 139 -5.83 -12.61 -11.24
CA GLU A 139 -4.46 -12.52 -11.74
C GLU A 139 -3.44 -13.21 -10.82
N TYR A 140 -3.57 -13.02 -9.50
CA TYR A 140 -2.69 -13.69 -8.53
C TYR A 140 -2.82 -15.21 -8.62
N ASN A 141 -4.03 -15.73 -8.82
CA ASN A 141 -4.24 -17.16 -8.94
C ASN A 141 -3.61 -17.78 -10.20
N LYS A 142 -3.42 -17.00 -11.27
CA LYS A 142 -2.69 -17.43 -12.49
C LYS A 142 -1.19 -17.57 -12.28
N LEU A 143 -0.63 -16.97 -11.23
CA LEU A 143 0.78 -17.12 -10.91
C LEU A 143 1.10 -18.58 -10.54
N SER A 144 2.28 -19.02 -10.98
CA SER A 144 2.90 -20.27 -10.56
C SER A 144 3.19 -20.28 -9.07
N LEU A 145 3.41 -21.47 -8.50
CA LEU A 145 3.77 -21.62 -7.10
C LEU A 145 5.04 -20.83 -6.77
N LYS A 146 6.05 -20.87 -7.64
CA LYS A 146 7.31 -20.15 -7.47
C LYS A 146 7.12 -18.63 -7.36
N GLU A 147 6.31 -18.06 -8.25
CA GLU A 147 6.03 -16.60 -8.23
C GLU A 147 5.25 -16.21 -6.96
N LYS A 148 4.30 -17.05 -6.52
CA LYS A 148 3.58 -16.84 -5.26
C LYS A 148 4.50 -16.90 -4.05
N GLU A 149 5.45 -17.84 -4.02
CA GLU A 149 6.47 -17.94 -2.96
C GLU A 149 7.42 -16.72 -2.94
N GLU A 150 7.86 -16.25 -4.12
CA GLU A 150 8.65 -15.01 -4.25
C GLU A 150 7.88 -13.81 -3.66
N LEU A 151 6.60 -13.67 -4.02
CA LEU A 151 5.75 -12.60 -3.50
C LEU A 151 5.49 -12.74 -2.00
N GLN A 152 5.24 -13.95 -1.49
CA GLN A 152 4.93 -14.16 -0.08
C GLN A 152 6.10 -13.78 0.83
N LYS A 153 7.34 -13.98 0.36
CA LYS A 153 8.55 -13.65 1.12
C LYS A 153 8.67 -12.14 1.41
N ASP A 154 8.47 -11.30 0.40
CA ASP A 154 8.69 -9.85 0.51
C ASP A 154 7.38 -9.03 0.63
N PHE A 155 6.25 -9.59 0.19
CA PHE A 155 4.93 -8.96 0.11
C PHE A 155 3.79 -9.90 0.61
N PRO A 156 3.86 -10.42 1.85
CA PRO A 156 2.92 -11.43 2.37
C PRO A 156 1.45 -10.98 2.38
N ALA A 157 1.17 -9.67 2.39
CA ALA A 157 -0.18 -9.14 2.27
C ALA A 157 -0.91 -9.62 1.01
N LEU A 158 -0.18 -9.76 -0.11
CA LEU A 158 -0.77 -10.10 -1.41
C LEU A 158 -1.42 -11.48 -1.38
N ASP A 159 -0.75 -12.46 -0.76
CA ASP A 159 -1.28 -13.81 -0.60
C ASP A 159 -2.56 -13.84 0.26
N ILE A 160 -2.61 -13.00 1.30
CA ILE A 160 -3.76 -12.91 2.20
C ILE A 160 -4.96 -12.30 1.48
N ILE A 161 -4.74 -11.22 0.72
CA ILE A 161 -5.77 -10.56 -0.08
C ILE A 161 -6.27 -11.51 -1.17
N ALA A 162 -5.40 -12.32 -1.77
CA ALA A 162 -5.77 -13.26 -2.83
C ALA A 162 -6.74 -14.37 -2.37
N LYS A 163 -6.84 -14.57 -1.05
CA LYS A 163 -7.79 -15.51 -0.42
C LYS A 163 -9.14 -14.87 -0.06
N LYS A 164 -9.41 -13.64 -0.51
CA LYS A 164 -10.63 -12.86 -0.20
C LYS A 164 -11.50 -12.68 -1.44
N GLN A 165 -12.78 -12.36 -1.23
CA GLN A 165 -13.74 -12.25 -2.34
C GLN A 165 -14.23 -10.82 -2.58
N ASN A 166 -14.15 -9.96 -1.57
CA ASN A 166 -14.64 -8.58 -1.63
C ASN A 166 -13.88 -7.66 -0.65
N LEU A 167 -14.18 -6.36 -0.73
CA LEU A 167 -13.61 -5.31 0.10
C LEU A 167 -13.86 -5.56 1.59
N GLU A 168 -15.06 -5.98 1.98
CA GLU A 168 -15.39 -6.26 3.37
C GLU A 168 -14.55 -7.40 3.96
N ASP A 169 -14.30 -8.47 3.19
CA ASP A 169 -13.43 -9.57 3.60
C ASP A 169 -11.99 -9.10 3.84
N VAL A 170 -11.48 -8.25 2.95
CA VAL A 170 -10.16 -7.64 3.10
C VAL A 170 -10.16 -6.73 4.32
N ILE A 171 -11.20 -5.92 4.52
CA ILE A 171 -11.34 -5.03 5.68
C ILE A 171 -11.35 -5.84 6.97
N ASN A 172 -12.06 -6.96 7.00
CA ASN A 172 -12.24 -7.79 8.17
C ASN A 172 -10.92 -8.44 8.61
N VAL A 173 -10.02 -8.77 7.67
CA VAL A 173 -8.63 -9.18 8.00
C VAL A 173 -7.90 -8.11 8.81
N PHE A 174 -8.20 -6.84 8.54
CA PHE A 174 -7.57 -5.68 9.16
C PHE A 174 -8.43 -5.00 10.25
N LYS A 175 -9.57 -5.59 10.62
CA LYS A 175 -10.47 -5.07 11.68
C LYS A 175 -10.68 -6.06 12.83
N ASN A 176 -10.67 -7.36 12.56
CA ASN A 176 -11.11 -8.35 13.54
C ASN A 176 -9.95 -9.11 14.19
N GLU A 177 -9.65 -8.76 15.44
CA GLU A 177 -9.39 -9.72 16.55
C GLU A 177 -9.72 -9.08 17.92
N LYS A 178 -10.87 -8.39 18.01
CA LYS A 178 -11.52 -8.06 19.29
C LYS A 178 -13.00 -8.42 19.28
N ARG A 179 -13.31 -9.72 19.18
CA ARG A 179 -14.57 -10.30 19.67
C ARG A 179 -14.36 -11.74 20.14
N THR A 180 -13.53 -11.90 21.16
CA THR A 180 -13.61 -13.02 22.09
C THR A 180 -13.24 -12.49 23.47
N PHE A 181 -14.20 -11.83 24.11
CA PHE A 181 -14.27 -11.84 25.57
C PHE A 181 -15.56 -12.57 25.92
N VAL A 182 -15.36 -13.70 26.60
CA VAL A 182 -16.33 -14.41 27.42
C VAL A 182 -16.97 -13.44 28.41
#